data_AF-A0A7J4N965-F1
#
_entry.id   AF-A0A7J4N965-F1
#
_cell.length_a   1.000
_cell.length_b   1.000
_cell.length_c   1.000
_cell.angle_alpha   90.00
_cell.angle_beta   90.00
_cell.angle_gamma   90.00
#
_symmetry.space_group_name_H-M   'P 1'
#
loop_
_entity.id
_entity.type
_entity.pdbx_description
1 polymer ?
#
loop_
_entity_poly.entity_id
_entity_poly.type
_entity_poly.pdbx_seq_one_letter_code
_entity_poly.pdbx_strand_id
1 'polypeptide(L)'
;MAAAAGDALFGAELIVVLLTIAFVTIAMTDFISNTATAAMFIPILLGLSVALNVHPELLVLTCGLCVSLSFITPIGTPPFTLVYATRKVGRRDMAKAGIVISVPTAIAICLFLLAVDHLGIF
;
A
#
# COMPACT_ATOMS: atom_id res chain seq x y z
N MET A 1 27.41 0.34 -19.43
CA MET A 1 27.38 -1.14 -19.32
C MET A 1 28.19 -1.57 -18.10
N ALA A 2 27.71 -1.23 -16.89
CA ALA A 2 28.32 -1.59 -15.60
C ALA A 2 27.35 -1.43 -14.40
N ALA A 3 26.04 -1.69 -14.57
CA ALA A 3 25.05 -1.53 -13.48
C ALA A 3 24.36 -2.83 -13.06
N ALA A 4 24.42 -3.89 -13.89
CA ALA A 4 23.57 -5.08 -13.75
C ALA A 4 23.82 -5.97 -12.51
N ALA A 5 24.83 -5.68 -11.66
CA ALA A 5 25.12 -6.44 -10.45
C ALA A 5 24.76 -5.70 -9.14
N GLY A 6 24.51 -4.38 -9.19
CA GLY A 6 23.99 -3.61 -8.06
C GLY A 6 22.47 -3.72 -7.94
N ASP A 7 21.77 -3.81 -9.08
CA ASP A 7 20.31 -3.73 -9.17
C ASP A 7 19.58 -4.95 -8.57
N ALA A 8 20.22 -6.12 -8.54
CA ALA A 8 19.61 -7.35 -8.02
C ALA A 8 19.61 -7.45 -6.48
N LEU A 9 20.54 -6.76 -5.80
CA LEU A 9 20.55 -6.69 -4.34
C LEU A 9 19.56 -5.63 -3.82
N PHE A 10 19.26 -4.60 -4.63
CA PHE A 10 18.23 -3.61 -4.34
C PHE A 10 16.81 -4.17 -4.43
N GLY A 11 16.52 -5.13 -5.32
CA GLY A 11 15.15 -5.66 -5.47
C GLY A 11 14.56 -6.31 -4.21
N ALA A 12 15.37 -7.06 -3.46
CA ALA A 12 14.94 -7.72 -2.21
C ALA A 12 14.74 -6.74 -1.05
N GLU A 13 15.57 -5.71 -0.95
CA GLU A 13 15.42 -4.65 0.06
C GLU A 13 14.26 -3.70 -0.31
N LEU A 14 14.10 -3.39 -1.61
CA LEU A 14 13.07 -2.49 -2.11
C LEU A 14 11.68 -3.10 -1.94
N ILE A 15 11.49 -4.39 -2.23
CA ILE A 15 10.20 -5.05 -1.98
C ILE A 15 9.82 -5.01 -0.50
N VAL A 16 10.79 -5.13 0.41
CA VAL A 16 10.54 -5.00 1.87
C VAL A 16 10.10 -3.57 2.21
N VAL A 17 10.72 -2.55 1.61
CA VAL A 17 10.30 -1.15 1.76
C VAL A 17 8.87 -0.95 1.24
N LEU A 18 8.55 -1.43 0.04
CA LEU A 18 7.20 -1.30 -0.54
C LEU A 18 6.15 -2.01 0.30
N LEU A 19 6.42 -3.24 0.76
CA LEU A 19 5.52 -3.98 1.64
C LEU A 19 5.34 -3.26 2.98
N THR A 20 6.40 -2.69 3.54
CA THR A 20 6.32 -1.91 4.78
C THR A 20 5.40 -0.70 4.61
N ILE A 21 5.59 0.07 3.53
CA ILE A 21 4.72 1.21 3.20
C ILE A 21 3.28 0.73 3.01
N ALA A 22 3.06 -0.33 2.24
CA ALA A 22 1.74 -0.88 1.96
C ALA A 22 0.99 -1.26 3.25
N PHE A 23 1.61 -2.06 4.12
CA PHE A 23 0.97 -2.51 5.36
C PHE A 23 0.75 -1.38 6.36
N VAL A 24 1.69 -0.45 6.50
CA VAL A 24 1.52 0.73 7.36
C VAL A 24 0.36 1.59 6.85
N THR A 25 0.30 1.85 5.54
CA THR A 25 -0.78 2.65 4.94
C THR A 25 -2.14 1.95 5.08
N ILE A 26 -2.21 0.64 4.86
CA ILE A 26 -3.45 -0.15 5.07
C ILE A 26 -3.91 -0.04 6.52
N ALA A 27 -2.99 -0.23 7.47
CA ALA A 27 -3.33 -0.15 8.88
C ALA A 27 -3.83 1.25 9.27
N MET A 28 -3.22 2.33 8.75
CA MET A 28 -3.61 3.70 9.05
C MET A 28 -4.94 4.09 8.38
N THR A 29 -5.16 3.67 7.13
CA THR A 29 -6.36 4.05 6.37
C THR A 29 -7.65 3.37 6.85
N ASP A 30 -7.55 2.39 7.74
CA ASP A 30 -8.70 1.83 8.47
C ASP A 30 -9.18 2.76 9.60
N PHE A 31 -8.34 3.67 10.09
CA PHE A 31 -8.67 4.61 11.16
C PHE A 31 -8.81 6.07 10.69
N ILE A 32 -8.17 6.40 9.57
CA ILE A 32 -8.09 7.73 8.99
C ILE A 32 -8.67 7.67 7.57
N SER A 33 -9.36 8.72 7.11
CA SER A 33 -9.89 8.74 5.74
C SER A 33 -8.78 8.59 4.70
N ASN A 34 -9.07 7.90 3.59
CA ASN A 34 -8.05 7.61 2.58
C ASN A 34 -7.32 8.87 2.08
N THR A 35 -8.06 9.96 1.86
CA THR A 35 -7.49 11.25 1.43
C THR A 35 -6.58 11.87 2.48
N ALA A 36 -6.96 11.82 3.76
CA ALA A 36 -6.14 12.38 4.84
C ALA A 36 -4.86 11.53 5.06
N THR A 37 -4.98 10.20 5.00
CA THR A 37 -3.83 9.29 5.07
C THR A 37 -2.87 9.56 3.92
N ALA A 38 -3.34 9.66 2.68
CA ALA A 38 -2.50 9.98 1.52
C ALA A 38 -1.79 11.34 1.68
N ALA A 39 -2.53 12.39 2.08
CA ALA A 39 -1.97 13.71 2.30
C ALA A 39 -0.88 13.74 3.39
N MET A 40 -0.99 12.87 4.41
CA MET A 40 0.00 12.73 5.47
C MET A 40 1.26 12.01 5.00
N PHE A 41 1.11 10.89 4.28
CA PHE A 41 2.25 10.03 3.93
C PHE A 41 3.01 10.49 2.68
N ILE A 42 2.34 11.05 1.67
CA ILE A 42 3.00 11.43 0.40
C ILE A 42 4.22 12.34 0.61
N PRO A 43 4.18 13.42 1.42
CA PRO A 43 5.35 14.27 1.65
C PRO A 43 6.54 13.52 2.28
N ILE A 44 6.25 12.59 3.19
CA ILE A 44 7.25 11.76 3.87
C ILE A 44 7.92 10.82 2.86
N LEU A 45 7.12 10.20 1.99
CA LEU A 45 7.58 9.28 0.96
C LEU A 45 8.41 9.97 -0.13
N LEU A 46 8.07 11.22 -0.48
CA LEU A 46 8.89 12.05 -1.37
C LEU A 46 10.26 12.37 -0.77
N GLY A 47 10.34 12.62 0.55
CA GLY A 47 11.62 12.78 1.22
C GLY A 47 12.42 11.47 1.28
N LEU A 48 11.72 10.36 1.52
CA LEU A 48 12.33 9.02 1.58
C LEU A 48 12.88 8.58 0.22
N SER A 49 12.21 8.90 -0.89
CA SER A 49 12.70 8.53 -2.22
C SER A 49 14.05 9.18 -2.54
N VAL A 50 14.26 10.43 -2.13
CA VAL A 50 15.56 11.11 -2.26
C VAL A 50 16.63 10.42 -1.41
N ALA A 51 16.30 10.06 -0.17
CA ALA A 51 17.24 9.39 0.74
C ALA A 51 17.64 7.99 0.27
N LEU A 52 16.70 7.25 -0.32
CA LEU A 52 16.92 5.89 -0.85
C LEU A 52 17.44 5.88 -2.29
N ASN A 53 17.53 7.05 -2.94
CA ASN A 53 17.89 7.19 -4.35
C ASN A 53 16.99 6.34 -5.29
N VAL A 54 15.68 6.33 -5.01
CA VAL A 54 14.67 5.62 -5.82
C VAL A 54 13.69 6.58 -6.46
N HIS A 55 13.00 6.13 -7.52
CA HIS A 55 11.96 6.91 -8.18
C HIS A 55 10.83 7.26 -7.20
N PRO A 56 10.46 8.55 -7.02
CA PRO A 56 9.40 8.97 -6.11
C PRO A 56 8.04 8.36 -6.46
N GLU A 57 7.79 8.14 -7.75
CA GLU A 57 6.58 7.53 -8.28
C GLU A 57 6.34 6.17 -7.64
N LEU A 58 7.39 5.37 -7.46
CA LEU A 58 7.29 4.02 -6.89
C LEU A 58 6.70 4.03 -5.48
N LEU A 59 7.21 4.91 -4.61
CA LEU A 59 6.75 4.99 -3.21
C LEU A 59 5.37 5.65 -3.10
N VAL A 60 5.15 6.73 -3.86
CA VAL A 60 3.89 7.49 -3.86
C VAL A 60 2.73 6.65 -4.42
N LEU A 61 2.96 5.93 -5.52
CA LEU A 61 1.93 5.04 -6.10
C LEU A 61 1.65 3.85 -5.18
N THR A 62 2.67 3.29 -4.53
CA THR A 62 2.47 2.23 -3.53
C THR A 62 1.52 2.70 -2.43
N CYS A 63 1.76 3.88 -1.86
CA CYS A 63 0.88 4.47 -0.85
C CYS A 63 -0.50 4.79 -1.42
N GLY A 64 -0.59 5.46 -2.57
CA GLY A 64 -1.86 5.89 -3.17
C GLY A 64 -2.78 4.73 -3.56
N LEU A 65 -2.21 3.58 -3.96
CA LEU A 65 -3.00 2.39 -4.23
C LEU A 65 -3.39 1.66 -2.93
N CYS A 66 -2.45 1.52 -1.98
CA CYS A 66 -2.71 0.80 -0.73
C CYS A 66 -3.67 1.54 0.21
N VAL A 67 -3.70 2.88 0.17
CA VAL A 67 -4.66 3.68 0.94
C VAL A 67 -6.12 3.41 0.53
N SER A 68 -6.33 2.87 -0.67
CA SER A 68 -7.66 2.48 -1.13
C SER A 68 -8.13 1.13 -0.58
N LEU A 69 -7.26 0.38 0.11
CA LEU A 69 -7.52 -0.97 0.62
C LEU A 69 -8.06 -0.99 2.07
N SER A 70 -8.91 -0.01 2.41
CA SER A 70 -9.57 0.17 3.72
C SER A 70 -10.77 -0.79 3.89
N PHE A 71 -10.48 -2.09 4.05
CA PHE A 71 -11.49 -3.15 4.03
C PHE A 71 -11.62 -3.95 5.34
N ILE A 72 -10.75 -3.69 6.33
CA ILE A 72 -10.66 -4.52 7.54
C ILE A 72 -11.67 -4.05 8.59
N THR A 73 -11.90 -2.76 8.68
CA THR A 73 -12.76 -2.16 9.70
C THR A 73 -14.07 -1.59 9.13
N PRO A 74 -15.16 -1.54 9.94
CA PRO A 74 -16.43 -0.96 9.53
C PRO A 74 -16.42 0.58 9.52
N ILE A 75 -15.31 1.22 9.93
CA ILE A 75 -15.23 2.67 10.14
C ILE A 75 -14.60 3.36 8.91
N GLY A 76 -13.71 2.66 8.21
CA GLY A 76 -12.88 3.25 7.15
C GLY A 76 -13.66 3.78 5.94
N THR A 77 -14.78 3.16 5.55
CA THR A 77 -15.55 3.60 4.37
C THR A 77 -17.07 3.38 4.49
N PRO A 78 -17.90 4.30 3.92
CA PRO A 78 -19.37 4.21 4.01
C PRO A 78 -19.99 2.87 3.58
N PRO A 79 -19.53 2.17 2.51
CA PRO A 79 -20.10 0.89 2.12
C PRO A 79 -19.94 -0.19 3.19
N PHE A 80 -18.78 -0.27 3.85
CA PHE A 80 -18.54 -1.26 4.91
C PHE A 80 -19.34 -0.91 6.17
N THR A 81 -19.48 0.37 6.51
CA THR A 81 -20.38 0.81 7.58
C THR A 81 -21.83 0.40 7.30
N LEU A 82 -22.29 0.55 6.05
CA LEU A 82 -23.64 0.17 5.64
C LEU A 82 -23.88 -1.34 5.74
N VAL A 83 -22.92 -2.16 5.30
CA VAL A 83 -23.00 -3.62 5.43
C VAL A 83 -23.03 -4.05 6.90
N TYR A 84 -22.20 -3.44 7.74
CA TYR A 84 -22.19 -3.71 9.19
C TYR A 84 -23.53 -3.33 9.85
N ALA A 85 -24.18 -2.25 9.40
CA ALA A 85 -25.46 -1.79 9.91
C ALA A 85 -26.61 -2.80 9.68
N THR A 86 -26.48 -3.71 8.70
CA THR A 86 -27.48 -4.77 8.44
C THR A 86 -27.59 -5.79 9.57
N ARG A 87 -26.63 -5.82 10.51
CA ARG A 87 -26.47 -6.83 11.58
C ARG A 87 -26.33 -8.28 11.09
N LYS A 88 -26.19 -8.52 9.78
CA LYS A 88 -25.96 -9.85 9.19
C LYS A 88 -24.48 -10.21 9.10
N VAL A 89 -23.60 -9.23 9.20
CA VAL A 89 -22.14 -9.38 9.08
C VAL A 89 -21.49 -8.86 10.35
N GLY A 90 -20.73 -9.71 11.05
CA GLY A 90 -20.03 -9.33 12.26
C GLY A 90 -18.68 -8.65 11.99
N ARG A 91 -18.11 -8.00 13.01
CA ARG A 91 -16.77 -7.39 12.93
C ARG A 91 -15.69 -8.40 12.51
N ARG A 92 -15.82 -9.66 12.96
CA ARG A 92 -14.87 -10.74 12.63
C ARG A 92 -14.98 -11.17 11.17
N ASP A 93 -16.17 -11.16 10.59
CA ASP A 93 -16.39 -11.53 9.20
C ASP A 93 -15.81 -10.46 8.26
N MET A 94 -16.01 -9.18 8.62
CA MET A 94 -15.40 -8.06 7.92
C MET A 94 -13.87 -8.09 8.01
N ALA A 95 -13.31 -8.28 9.20
CA ALA A 95 -11.86 -8.34 9.37
C ALA A 95 -11.23 -9.48 8.56
N LYS A 96 -11.85 -10.67 8.55
CA LYS A 96 -11.39 -11.80 7.73
C LYS A 96 -11.45 -11.48 6.25
N ALA A 97 -12.60 -11.00 5.76
CA ALA A 97 -12.78 -10.64 4.35
C ALA A 97 -11.79 -9.54 3.92
N GLY A 98 -11.63 -8.52 4.76
CA GLY A 98 -10.69 -7.42 4.55
C GLY A 98 -9.26 -7.91 4.45
N ILE A 99 -8.78 -8.72 5.41
CA ILE A 99 -7.42 -9.27 5.36
C ILE A 99 -7.21 -10.14 4.12
N VAL A 100 -8.18 -11.01 3.80
CA VAL A 100 -8.12 -11.91 2.64
C VAL A 100 -8.05 -11.15 1.32
N ILE A 101 -8.61 -9.94 1.24
CA ILE A 101 -8.57 -9.11 0.03
C ILE A 101 -7.37 -8.15 0.06
N SER A 102 -7.19 -7.39 1.14
CA SER A 102 -6.17 -6.35 1.25
C SER A 102 -4.75 -6.91 1.20
N VAL A 103 -4.46 -8.04 1.86
CA VAL A 103 -3.09 -8.58 1.91
C VAL A 103 -2.62 -9.08 0.53
N PRO A 104 -3.35 -9.95 -0.19
CA PRO A 104 -2.95 -10.37 -1.53
C PRO A 104 -2.91 -9.20 -2.52
N THR A 105 -3.84 -8.24 -2.40
CA THR A 105 -3.86 -7.06 -3.27
C THR A 105 -2.67 -6.16 -3.03
N ALA A 106 -2.27 -5.95 -1.76
CA ALA A 106 -1.07 -5.19 -1.41
C ALA A 106 0.20 -5.83 -2.00
N ILE A 107 0.33 -7.15 -1.88
CA ILE A 107 1.44 -7.91 -2.46
C ILE A 107 1.43 -7.77 -3.98
N ALA A 108 0.26 -7.92 -4.62
CA ALA A 108 0.11 -7.78 -6.06
C ALA A 108 0.47 -6.37 -6.55
N ILE A 109 0.08 -5.32 -5.83
CA ILE A 109 0.46 -3.92 -6.12
C ILE A 109 1.98 -3.76 -6.03
N CYS A 110 2.61 -4.24 -4.94
CA CYS A 110 4.05 -4.11 -4.77
C CYS A 110 4.82 -4.84 -5.89
N LEU A 111 4.40 -6.06 -6.23
CA LEU A 111 4.99 -6.83 -7.33
C LEU A 111 4.78 -6.17 -8.69
N PHE A 112 3.58 -5.63 -8.94
CA PHE A 112 3.28 -4.90 -10.16
C PHE A 112 4.15 -3.66 -10.32
N LEU A 113 4.24 -2.84 -9.27
CA LEU A 113 5.05 -1.62 -9.30
C LEU A 113 6.55 -1.91 -9.43
N LEU A 114 7.04 -2.94 -8.74
CA LEU A 114 8.42 -3.41 -8.91
C LEU A 114 8.67 -3.91 -10.35
N ALA A 115 7.71 -4.62 -10.94
CA ALA A 115 7.83 -5.06 -12.34
C ALA A 115 7.83 -3.88 -13.32
N VAL A 116 7.02 -2.86 -13.08
CA VAL A 116 6.97 -1.62 -13.88
C VAL A 116 8.30 -0.85 -13.79
N ASP A 117 8.88 -0.77 -12.60
CA ASP A 117 10.21 -0.19 -12.36
C ASP A 117 11.31 -0.96 -13.10
N HIS A 118 11.31 -2.29 -13.00
CA HIS A 118 12.23 -3.15 -13.77
C HIS A 118 12.08 -3.05 -15.29
N LEU A 119 10.90 -2.67 -15.78
CA LEU A 119 10.66 -2.41 -17.20
C LEU A 119 11.17 -1.03 -17.65
N GLY A 120 11.70 -0.21 -16.74
CA GLY A 120 12.25 1.12 -17.03
C GLY A 120 11.17 2.14 -17.39
N ILE A 121 9.95 1.97 -16.87
CA ILE A 121 8.84 2.91 -17.09
C ILE A 121 8.98 4.15 -16.19
N PHE A 122 9.73 4.03 -15.08
CA PHE A 122 10.07 5.12 -14.18
C PHE A 122 11.49 5.63 -14.45
#